data_AF-A0A3S1DU17-F1
#
_entry.id   AF-A0A3S1DU17-F1
#
_cell.length_a   1.000
_cell.length_b   1.000
_cell.length_c   1.000
_cell.angle_alpha   90.00
_cell.angle_beta   90.00
_cell.angle_gamma   90.00
#
_symmetry.space_group_name_H-M   'P 1'
#
loop_
_entity.id
_entity.type
_entity.pdbx_description
1 polymer ?
#
loop_
_entity_poly.entity_id
_entity_poly.type
_entity_poly.pdbx_seq_one_letter_code
_entity_poly.pdbx_strand_id
1 'polypeptide(L)'
;MKRFYVPALLVLLIFGALRLEFHSPLTTTVDAHEGFHTNSSLSIIPSGQKSVKAPAAALTTASYTANKKTVYLTFDDGPTKLTDQVLSILSRNKIKGTFFVLGEQAERYPEVIRRISESGHVIGNHTYDHEYKKLYHNFSEFWGQIKQTEEILRNITGTRPELIRAPGGTFGHFDHNYFKLLEQGGYTVFDWDVDTRDSSRKGVPASELIRNVKQAKLKDQIVVLMHDGAGHDQTVKALPEIIAYYKAHGYEFGTLSPKVKPVQFSVHVSAVYGGRVQPTQKWIAAHVVPNAALFKHAAPLIVEAGGVATEMKSGEYELSSGRYLVPLRAVLERLGATVKWNNAEHAAVVSWGTRTLTVRADSNIVELRKKADSSFTTYQIPVSTRNDAIWIPLRSLLEMLGHPVVQAAAGPDNYKVIAS
;
A
#
# COMPACT_ATOMS: atom_id res chain seq x y z
N MET A 1 -68.54 -2.15 -18.63
CA MET A 1 -68.36 -1.46 -17.33
C MET A 1 -66.95 -0.86 -17.31
N LYS A 2 -66.87 0.46 -17.12
CA LYS A 2 -65.70 1.31 -16.74
C LYS A 2 -64.47 1.38 -17.66
N ARG A 3 -64.38 2.53 -18.34
CA ARG A 3 -63.19 3.22 -18.87
C ARG A 3 -62.13 3.41 -17.78
N PHE A 4 -60.85 3.52 -18.15
CA PHE A 4 -60.00 4.67 -17.74
C PHE A 4 -58.84 4.89 -18.73
N TYR A 5 -58.84 6.10 -19.29
CA TYR A 5 -57.75 6.77 -19.99
C TYR A 5 -56.78 7.35 -18.96
N VAL A 6 -55.47 7.31 -19.22
CA VAL A 6 -54.48 8.17 -18.56
C VAL A 6 -53.56 8.74 -19.66
N PRO A 7 -53.33 10.07 -19.73
CA PRO A 7 -52.67 10.72 -20.85
C PRO A 7 -51.14 10.66 -20.76
N ALA A 8 -50.50 10.58 -21.93
CA ALA A 8 -49.07 10.75 -22.11
C ALA A 8 -48.70 12.24 -21.94
N LEU A 9 -47.84 12.54 -20.97
CA LEU A 9 -47.25 13.86 -20.77
C LEU A 9 -45.92 13.92 -21.55
N LEU A 10 -45.93 14.68 -22.64
CA LEU A 10 -44.76 14.97 -23.48
C LEU A 10 -43.93 16.07 -22.80
N VAL A 11 -42.77 15.73 -22.24
CA VAL A 11 -41.81 16.72 -21.71
C VAL A 11 -40.82 17.07 -22.82
N LEU A 12 -40.96 18.29 -23.34
CA LEU A 12 -40.07 18.90 -24.31
C LEU A 12 -38.84 19.47 -23.56
N LEU A 13 -37.68 18.82 -23.68
CA LEU A 13 -36.41 19.35 -23.18
C LEU A 13 -35.70 20.14 -24.28
N ILE A 14 -35.71 21.46 -24.14
CA ILE A 14 -34.95 22.40 -24.96
C ILE A 14 -33.50 22.40 -24.45
N PHE A 15 -32.58 21.79 -25.21
CA PHE A 15 -31.14 21.93 -24.99
C PHE A 15 -30.64 23.18 -25.74
N GLY A 16 -30.44 24.28 -25.01
CA GLY A 16 -29.68 25.43 -25.49
C GLY A 16 -28.19 25.10 -25.49
N ALA A 17 -27.58 25.01 -26.67
CA ALA A 17 -26.15 24.88 -26.83
C ALA A 17 -25.48 26.27 -26.70
N LEU A 18 -24.88 26.56 -25.55
CA LEU A 18 -23.97 27.69 -25.41
C LEU A 18 -22.54 27.20 -25.75
N ARG A 19 -22.05 27.55 -26.94
CA ARG A 19 -20.66 27.35 -27.34
C ARG A 19 -19.78 28.38 -26.61
N LEU A 20 -18.90 27.90 -25.75
CA LEU A 20 -17.76 28.65 -25.23
C LEU A 20 -16.53 28.29 -26.09
N GLU A 21 -16.07 29.25 -26.89
CA GLU A 21 -14.84 29.13 -27.69
C GLU A 21 -13.63 29.36 -26.79
N PHE A 22 -12.83 28.30 -26.57
CA PHE A 22 -11.53 28.40 -25.95
C PHE A 22 -10.46 28.73 -26.99
N HIS A 23 -9.89 29.94 -26.89
CA HIS A 23 -8.68 30.33 -27.61
C HIS A 23 -7.48 29.54 -27.09
N SER A 24 -6.74 28.88 -28.00
CA SER A 24 -5.48 28.20 -27.71
C SER A 24 -4.30 29.19 -27.77
N PRO A 25 -3.37 29.20 -26.82
CA PRO A 25 -2.11 29.90 -26.99
C PRO A 25 -1.07 29.02 -27.71
N LEU A 26 -0.59 29.59 -28.82
CA LEU A 26 0.64 29.39 -29.59
C LEU A 26 1.71 28.47 -28.99
N THR A 27 2.02 27.40 -29.72
CA THR A 27 3.25 26.62 -29.67
C THR A 27 4.40 27.42 -30.28
N THR A 28 5.50 27.60 -29.54
CA THR A 28 6.78 28.05 -30.10
C THR A 28 7.79 26.91 -29.98
N THR A 29 8.17 26.38 -31.13
CA THR A 29 9.29 25.47 -31.34
C THR A 29 10.59 26.26 -31.26
N VAL A 30 11.57 25.78 -30.51
CA VAL A 30 12.96 26.25 -30.60
C VAL A 30 13.80 25.07 -31.04
N ASP A 31 14.34 25.21 -32.26
CA ASP A 31 15.29 24.29 -32.87
C ASP A 31 16.64 24.31 -32.16
N ALA A 32 17.25 23.14 -32.14
CA ALA A 32 18.64 22.92 -31.79
C ALA A 32 19.55 23.39 -32.93
N HIS A 33 20.70 23.97 -32.59
CA HIS A 33 22.01 23.75 -33.22
C HIS A 33 23.00 24.79 -32.67
N GLU A 34 24.08 24.35 -32.02
CA GLU A 34 25.46 24.62 -32.46
C GLU A 34 26.45 23.99 -31.49
N GLY A 35 27.42 23.28 -32.06
CA GLY A 35 28.52 22.64 -31.36
C GLY A 35 29.70 23.57 -31.19
N PHE A 36 30.55 23.28 -30.21
CA PHE A 36 31.90 23.81 -30.15
C PHE A 36 32.86 22.72 -29.69
N HIS A 37 33.75 22.33 -30.59
CA HIS A 37 34.99 21.63 -30.28
C HIS A 37 36.05 22.67 -29.89
N THR A 38 36.92 22.37 -28.94
CA THR A 38 38.38 22.41 -29.12
C THR A 38 39.12 21.87 -27.90
N ASN A 39 40.21 21.17 -28.20
CA ASN A 39 41.17 20.53 -27.31
C ASN A 39 41.93 21.52 -26.42
N SER A 40 42.38 21.07 -25.25
CA SER A 40 43.68 21.46 -24.69
C SER A 40 44.21 20.41 -23.73
N SER A 41 45.44 20.02 -23.99
CA SER A 41 46.23 18.95 -23.38
C SER A 41 47.19 19.46 -22.29
N LEU A 42 47.37 18.61 -21.27
CA LEU A 42 48.55 18.38 -20.42
C LEU A 42 49.22 19.53 -19.62
N SER A 43 49.36 19.30 -18.31
CA SER A 43 50.56 19.66 -17.55
C SER A 43 50.75 18.68 -16.38
N ILE A 44 51.90 17.99 -16.37
CA ILE A 44 52.41 17.12 -15.30
C ILE A 44 53.32 17.96 -14.40
N ILE A 45 53.16 17.89 -13.07
CA ILE A 45 54.24 18.17 -12.10
C ILE A 45 54.12 17.16 -10.93
N PRO A 46 55.22 16.53 -10.48
CA PRO A 46 55.23 15.44 -9.49
C PRO A 46 55.62 15.89 -8.08
N SER A 47 55.53 14.93 -7.15
CA SER A 47 56.34 14.72 -5.93
C SER A 47 55.62 14.85 -4.59
N GLY A 48 55.26 13.68 -4.05
CA GLY A 48 55.98 13.15 -2.89
C GLY A 48 55.45 13.52 -1.51
N GLN A 49 54.65 12.63 -0.92
CA GLN A 49 54.61 12.45 0.53
C GLN A 49 54.48 10.97 0.89
N LYS A 50 55.44 10.52 1.71
CA LYS A 50 55.68 9.15 2.17
C LYS A 50 54.54 8.69 3.08
N SER A 51 54.03 7.50 2.82
CA SER A 51 53.09 6.79 3.68
C SER A 51 53.79 6.19 4.90
N VAL A 52 53.25 6.47 6.09
CA VAL A 52 53.63 5.81 7.34
C VAL A 52 52.73 4.59 7.52
N LYS A 53 53.36 3.43 7.72
CA LYS A 53 52.74 2.11 7.83
C LYS A 53 52.25 1.89 9.28
N ALA A 54 50.94 1.76 9.48
CA ALA A 54 50.32 1.28 10.72
C ALA A 54 49.92 -0.21 10.57
N PRO A 55 49.87 -1.01 11.66
CA PRO A 55 49.90 -2.46 11.58
C PRO A 55 48.54 -3.03 11.16
N ALA A 56 48.60 -4.09 10.33
CA ALA A 56 47.45 -4.82 9.84
C ALA A 56 46.79 -5.61 10.99
N ALA A 57 45.76 -5.03 11.59
CA ALA A 57 44.70 -5.81 12.22
C ALA A 57 43.83 -6.37 11.09
N ALA A 58 43.73 -7.68 11.01
CA ALA A 58 42.95 -8.40 10.03
C ALA A 58 41.48 -7.95 10.09
N LEU A 59 41.10 -7.05 9.19
CA LEU A 59 39.72 -6.86 8.81
C LEU A 59 39.32 -8.12 8.04
N THR A 60 38.74 -9.08 8.76
CA THR A 60 37.92 -10.12 8.15
C THR A 60 36.89 -9.42 7.29
N THR A 61 37.10 -9.45 5.98
CA THR A 61 36.10 -9.16 4.97
C THR A 61 34.99 -10.21 5.11
N ALA A 62 34.07 -9.98 6.04
CA ALA A 62 32.82 -10.70 6.06
C ALA A 62 32.08 -10.34 4.76
N SER A 63 32.15 -11.24 3.77
CA SER A 63 31.33 -11.16 2.58
C SER A 63 29.86 -11.32 2.99
N TYR A 64 29.20 -10.23 3.35
CA TYR A 64 27.77 -10.23 3.65
C TYR A 64 26.97 -9.88 2.38
N THR A 65 26.94 -10.83 1.45
CA THR A 65 25.80 -11.00 0.55
C THR A 65 25.28 -12.43 0.72
N ALA A 66 25.00 -12.81 1.97
CA ALA A 66 24.14 -13.95 2.21
C ALA A 66 22.75 -13.57 1.68
N ASN A 67 22.32 -14.23 0.61
CA ASN A 67 20.96 -14.17 0.11
C ASN A 67 20.05 -14.59 1.29
N LYS A 68 19.38 -13.63 1.94
CA LYS A 68 18.63 -13.88 3.16
C LYS A 68 17.44 -14.79 2.84
N LYS A 69 17.32 -15.91 3.55
CA LYS A 69 16.17 -16.82 3.41
C LYS A 69 14.93 -16.15 4.01
N THR A 70 13.84 -16.11 3.26
CA THR A 70 12.60 -15.43 3.67
C THR A 70 11.41 -16.38 3.62
N VAL A 71 10.63 -16.42 4.69
CA VAL A 71 9.34 -17.10 4.74
C VAL A 71 8.21 -16.06 4.81
N TYR A 72 7.18 -16.28 4.00
CA TYR A 72 5.98 -15.48 3.96
C TYR A 72 4.84 -16.32 4.53
N LEU A 73 4.44 -16.00 5.77
CA LEU A 73 3.29 -16.63 6.39
C LEU A 73 2.01 -15.98 5.86
N THR A 74 1.13 -16.80 5.28
CA THR A 74 -0.11 -16.31 4.68
C THR A 74 -1.33 -16.98 5.27
N PHE A 75 -2.41 -16.23 5.43
CA PHE A 75 -3.65 -16.66 6.09
C PHE A 75 -4.86 -16.33 5.21
N ASP A 76 -5.68 -17.34 4.93
CA ASP A 76 -6.85 -17.24 4.06
C ASP A 76 -8.16 -17.36 4.85
N ASP A 77 -9.26 -16.95 4.20
CA ASP A 77 -10.67 -17.05 4.65
C ASP A 77 -11.10 -16.15 5.81
N GLY A 78 -10.17 -15.43 6.43
CA GLY A 78 -10.47 -14.43 7.43
C GLY A 78 -11.13 -13.14 6.87
N PRO A 79 -11.41 -12.16 7.74
CA PRO A 79 -11.16 -12.17 9.18
C PRO A 79 -12.21 -12.94 10.01
N THR A 80 -11.80 -13.48 11.14
CA THR A 80 -12.66 -14.02 12.20
C THR A 80 -12.08 -13.72 13.59
N LYS A 81 -12.69 -14.25 14.67
CA LYS A 81 -12.09 -14.24 16.01
C LYS A 81 -10.71 -14.93 16.08
N LEU A 82 -10.38 -15.81 15.13
CA LEU A 82 -9.08 -16.47 15.08
C LEU A 82 -7.99 -15.54 14.56
N THR A 83 -8.35 -14.58 13.69
CA THR A 83 -7.45 -13.56 13.17
C THR A 83 -6.76 -12.78 14.27
N ASP A 84 -7.49 -12.35 15.31
CA ASP A 84 -6.89 -11.63 16.44
C ASP A 84 -5.89 -12.48 17.23
N GLN A 85 -6.13 -13.79 17.34
CA GLN A 85 -5.20 -14.71 17.98
C GLN A 85 -3.94 -14.90 17.13
N VAL A 86 -4.09 -14.99 15.81
CA VAL A 86 -2.96 -14.99 14.86
C VAL A 86 -2.16 -13.70 15.00
N LEU A 87 -2.79 -12.52 14.94
CA LEU A 87 -2.14 -11.23 15.12
C LEU A 87 -1.37 -11.15 16.45
N SER A 88 -1.94 -11.64 17.55
CA SER A 88 -1.27 -11.71 18.85
C SER A 88 -0.01 -12.59 18.83
N ILE A 89 -0.06 -13.76 18.16
CA ILE A 89 1.10 -14.65 18.01
C ILE A 89 2.19 -13.98 17.15
N LEU A 90 1.82 -13.36 16.03
CA LEU A 90 2.77 -12.65 15.15
C LEU A 90 3.44 -11.48 15.88
N SER A 91 2.65 -10.68 16.61
CA SER A 91 3.13 -9.55 17.41
C SER A 91 4.12 -9.98 18.50
N ARG A 92 3.79 -11.01 19.29
CA ARG A 92 4.71 -11.58 20.31
C ARG A 92 6.02 -12.06 19.71
N ASN A 93 6.00 -12.49 18.45
CA ASN A 93 7.18 -12.93 17.73
C ASN A 93 7.91 -11.79 16.98
N LYS A 94 7.37 -10.57 17.00
CA LYS A 94 7.85 -9.38 16.26
C LYS A 94 7.95 -9.62 14.75
N ILE A 95 7.01 -10.38 14.19
CA ILE A 95 6.95 -10.70 12.75
C ILE A 95 5.66 -10.17 12.13
N LYS A 96 5.66 -10.06 10.80
CA LYS A 96 4.50 -9.69 9.99
C LYS A 96 4.06 -10.89 9.14
N GLY A 97 2.91 -10.75 8.50
CA GLY A 97 2.27 -11.79 7.69
C GLY A 97 1.34 -11.15 6.65
N THR A 98 0.81 -11.98 5.75
CA THR A 98 -0.12 -11.55 4.71
C THR A 98 -1.47 -12.25 4.89
N PHE A 99 -2.56 -11.51 4.86
CA PHE A 99 -3.92 -12.03 5.06
C PHE A 99 -4.72 -11.86 3.78
N PHE A 100 -5.12 -12.95 3.13
CA PHE A 100 -6.03 -12.92 1.99
C PHE A 100 -7.45 -13.06 2.52
N VAL A 101 -8.17 -11.94 2.56
CA VAL A 101 -9.45 -11.86 3.26
C VAL A 101 -10.63 -11.94 2.30
N LEU A 102 -11.74 -12.51 2.80
CA LEU A 102 -13.01 -12.52 2.11
C LEU A 102 -13.73 -11.19 2.29
N GLY A 103 -14.32 -10.66 1.21
CA GLY A 103 -15.09 -9.42 1.26
C GLY A 103 -16.27 -9.48 2.22
N GLU A 104 -17.02 -10.60 2.24
CA GLU A 104 -18.15 -10.78 3.17
C GLU A 104 -17.69 -10.74 4.64
N GLN A 105 -16.54 -11.32 4.95
CA GLN A 105 -15.97 -11.28 6.29
C GLN A 105 -15.41 -9.91 6.65
N ALA A 106 -14.81 -9.20 5.69
CA ALA A 106 -14.34 -7.83 5.87
C ALA A 106 -15.49 -6.85 6.18
N GLU A 107 -16.66 -7.01 5.55
CA GLU A 107 -17.87 -6.24 5.89
C GLU A 107 -18.39 -6.56 7.29
N ARG A 108 -18.28 -7.82 7.72
CA ARG A 108 -18.74 -8.27 9.03
C ARG A 108 -17.82 -7.85 10.18
N TYR A 109 -16.50 -7.79 9.93
CA TYR A 109 -15.47 -7.48 10.93
C TYR A 109 -14.50 -6.37 10.48
N PRO A 110 -15.00 -5.16 10.16
CA PRO A 110 -14.17 -4.07 9.65
C PRO A 110 -13.12 -3.57 10.66
N GLU A 111 -13.36 -3.76 11.96
CA GLU A 111 -12.39 -3.49 13.02
C GLU A 111 -11.21 -4.45 13.01
N VAL A 112 -11.40 -5.71 12.63
CA VAL A 112 -10.29 -6.68 12.51
C VAL A 112 -9.43 -6.30 11.30
N ILE A 113 -10.05 -5.95 10.17
CA ILE A 113 -9.34 -5.46 8.98
C ILE A 113 -8.47 -4.24 9.30
N ARG A 114 -9.00 -3.25 10.04
CA ARG A 114 -8.20 -2.10 10.50
C ARG A 114 -7.02 -2.54 11.34
N ARG A 115 -7.21 -3.44 12.30
CA ARG A 115 -6.10 -3.98 13.12
C ARG A 115 -5.03 -4.68 12.31
N ILE A 116 -5.39 -5.46 11.28
CA ILE A 116 -4.42 -6.10 10.37
C ILE A 116 -3.56 -5.02 9.71
N SER A 117 -4.19 -4.00 9.11
CA SER A 117 -3.52 -2.90 8.40
C SER A 117 -2.64 -2.05 9.32
N GLU A 118 -3.20 -1.56 10.43
CA GLU A 118 -2.51 -0.69 11.41
C GLU A 118 -1.34 -1.41 12.09
N SER A 119 -1.43 -2.73 12.24
CA SER A 119 -0.33 -3.55 12.75
C SER A 119 0.74 -3.83 11.69
N GLY A 120 0.65 -3.27 10.48
CA GLY A 120 1.67 -3.38 9.44
C GLY A 120 1.72 -4.74 8.74
N HIS A 121 0.62 -5.51 8.77
CA HIS A 121 0.46 -6.70 7.95
C HIS A 121 -0.07 -6.32 6.57
N VAL A 122 0.14 -7.18 5.57
CA VAL A 122 -0.39 -6.95 4.21
C VAL A 122 -1.74 -7.62 4.07
N ILE A 123 -2.70 -6.92 3.50
CA ILE A 123 -4.01 -7.46 3.14
C ILE A 123 -4.03 -7.74 1.64
N GLY A 124 -4.32 -8.99 1.29
CA GLY A 124 -4.68 -9.42 -0.05
C GLY A 124 -6.18 -9.70 -0.15
N ASN A 125 -6.66 -9.83 -1.38
CA ASN A 125 -8.06 -10.08 -1.70
C ASN A 125 -8.26 -11.56 -2.01
N HIS A 126 -9.22 -12.20 -1.31
CA HIS A 126 -9.57 -13.60 -1.48
C HIS A 126 -10.97 -13.79 -2.08
N THR A 127 -11.44 -12.84 -2.88
CA THR A 127 -12.82 -12.78 -3.43
C THR A 127 -13.85 -12.46 -2.35
N TYR A 128 -15.14 -12.52 -2.68
CA TYR A 128 -16.20 -12.03 -1.80
C TYR A 128 -16.71 -13.11 -0.83
N ASP A 129 -17.19 -14.24 -1.36
CA ASP A 129 -17.94 -15.26 -0.62
C ASP A 129 -17.35 -16.68 -0.72
N HIS A 130 -16.29 -16.88 -1.51
CA HIS A 130 -15.64 -18.18 -1.72
C HIS A 130 -16.59 -19.25 -2.34
N GLU A 131 -17.66 -18.85 -3.03
CA GLU A 131 -18.59 -19.78 -3.69
C GLU A 131 -18.08 -20.20 -5.08
N TYR A 132 -17.29 -21.29 -5.13
CA TYR A 132 -16.64 -21.82 -6.34
C TYR A 132 -17.49 -21.83 -7.61
N LYS A 133 -18.75 -22.28 -7.53
CA LYS A 133 -19.62 -22.40 -8.71
C LYS A 133 -19.96 -21.05 -9.33
N LYS A 134 -20.14 -20.02 -8.51
CA LYS A 134 -20.37 -18.64 -8.96
C LYS A 134 -19.05 -18.04 -9.42
N LEU A 135 -18.04 -18.16 -8.57
CA LEU A 135 -16.74 -17.53 -8.72
C LEU A 135 -16.02 -17.94 -10.02
N TYR A 136 -16.04 -19.23 -10.36
CA TYR A 136 -15.32 -19.77 -11.51
C TYR A 136 -16.21 -20.08 -12.72
N HIS A 137 -17.43 -19.53 -12.75
CA HIS A 137 -18.32 -19.64 -13.89
C HIS A 137 -17.72 -18.95 -15.13
N ASN A 138 -17.24 -17.70 -14.97
CA ASN A 138 -16.52 -16.96 -16.00
C ASN A 138 -15.67 -15.84 -15.35
N PHE A 139 -14.78 -15.22 -16.15
CA PHE A 139 -13.87 -14.20 -15.63
C PHE A 139 -14.60 -12.95 -15.10
N SER A 140 -15.70 -12.56 -15.73
CA SER A 140 -16.44 -11.35 -15.30
C SER A 140 -17.04 -11.51 -13.91
N GLU A 141 -17.51 -12.70 -13.54
CA GLU A 141 -17.98 -13.02 -12.18
C GLU A 141 -16.83 -12.96 -11.17
N PHE A 142 -15.70 -13.60 -11.50
CA PHE A 142 -14.49 -13.53 -10.69
C PHE A 142 -14.06 -12.07 -10.45
N TRP A 143 -13.97 -11.29 -11.54
CA TRP A 143 -13.65 -9.88 -11.51
C TRP A 143 -14.62 -9.07 -10.66
N GLY A 144 -15.92 -9.34 -10.77
CA GLY A 144 -16.95 -8.70 -9.96
C GLY A 144 -16.71 -8.87 -8.46
N GLN A 145 -16.44 -10.10 -8.01
CA GLN A 145 -16.13 -10.38 -6.60
C GLN A 145 -14.81 -9.72 -6.14
N ILE A 146 -13.79 -9.71 -7.00
CA ILE A 146 -12.53 -9.00 -6.73
C ILE A 146 -12.80 -7.51 -6.51
N LYS A 147 -13.55 -6.87 -7.42
CA LYS A 147 -13.85 -5.43 -7.34
C LYS A 147 -14.70 -5.07 -6.13
N GLN A 148 -15.70 -5.88 -5.81
CA GLN A 148 -16.52 -5.69 -4.62
C GLN A 148 -15.65 -5.71 -3.35
N THR A 149 -14.83 -6.75 -3.21
CA THR A 149 -13.92 -6.92 -2.07
C THR A 149 -12.89 -5.80 -1.99
N GLU A 150 -12.36 -5.35 -3.13
CA GLU A 150 -11.40 -4.24 -3.18
C GLU A 150 -12.00 -2.92 -2.67
N GLU A 151 -13.23 -2.58 -3.06
CA GLU A 151 -13.89 -1.35 -2.57
C GLU A 151 -14.20 -1.42 -1.07
N ILE A 152 -14.65 -2.59 -0.57
CA ILE A 152 -14.85 -2.81 0.86
C ILE A 152 -13.55 -2.53 1.62
N LEU A 153 -12.45 -3.14 1.18
CA LEU A 153 -11.15 -3.00 1.83
C LEU A 153 -10.59 -1.58 1.73
N ARG A 154 -10.79 -0.89 0.59
CA ARG A 154 -10.44 0.53 0.47
C ARG A 154 -11.24 1.40 1.42
N ASN A 155 -12.54 1.19 1.52
CA ASN A 155 -13.38 1.99 2.41
C ASN A 155 -13.00 1.80 3.89
N ILE A 156 -12.51 0.62 4.27
CA ILE A 156 -12.07 0.34 5.64
C ILE A 156 -10.65 0.86 5.91
N THR A 157 -9.71 0.69 4.96
CA THR A 157 -8.27 0.91 5.20
C THR A 157 -7.70 2.16 4.54
N GLY A 158 -8.44 2.78 3.62
CA GLY A 158 -7.95 3.84 2.75
C GLY A 158 -7.08 3.35 1.58
N THR A 159 -6.75 2.06 1.52
CA THR A 159 -5.85 1.48 0.51
C THR A 159 -6.49 0.31 -0.23
N ARG A 160 -6.07 0.07 -1.47
CA ARG A 160 -6.58 -1.05 -2.27
C ARG A 160 -5.62 -2.23 -2.20
N PRO A 161 -6.10 -3.46 -2.01
CA PRO A 161 -5.26 -4.65 -2.10
C PRO A 161 -4.81 -4.90 -3.55
N GLU A 162 -3.50 -5.05 -3.75
CA GLU A 162 -2.89 -5.38 -5.05
C GLU A 162 -2.67 -6.89 -5.23
N LEU A 163 -2.80 -7.65 -4.13
CA LEU A 163 -2.54 -9.08 -4.11
C LEU A 163 -3.84 -9.86 -4.19
N ILE A 164 -3.87 -10.88 -5.04
CA ILE A 164 -4.98 -11.81 -5.16
C ILE A 164 -4.52 -13.21 -4.76
N ARG A 165 -5.37 -13.91 -4.02
CA ARG A 165 -5.32 -15.36 -3.91
C ARG A 165 -6.66 -15.93 -4.35
N ALA A 166 -6.62 -16.89 -5.25
CA ALA A 166 -7.81 -17.59 -5.71
C ALA A 166 -8.26 -18.64 -4.66
N PRO A 167 -9.54 -18.65 -4.24
CA PRO A 167 -10.17 -19.76 -3.54
C PRO A 167 -9.78 -21.13 -4.12
N GLY A 168 -9.22 -22.02 -3.29
CA GLY A 168 -8.73 -23.34 -3.72
C GLY A 168 -7.45 -23.35 -4.56
N GLY A 169 -6.81 -22.20 -4.77
CA GLY A 169 -5.62 -22.04 -5.60
C GLY A 169 -5.93 -21.96 -7.09
N THR A 170 -4.92 -21.62 -7.89
CA THR A 170 -5.11 -21.43 -9.35
C THR A 170 -5.17 -22.74 -10.13
N PHE A 171 -4.66 -23.85 -9.59
CA PHE A 171 -4.60 -25.14 -10.29
C PHE A 171 -6.01 -25.67 -10.62
N GLY A 172 -6.28 -25.94 -11.90
CA GLY A 172 -7.59 -26.37 -12.37
C GLY A 172 -8.66 -25.26 -12.42
N HIS A 173 -8.41 -24.12 -11.77
CA HIS A 173 -9.33 -22.98 -11.74
C HIS A 173 -8.96 -21.88 -12.73
N PHE A 174 -7.67 -21.57 -12.92
CA PHE A 174 -7.23 -20.50 -13.82
C PHE A 174 -6.73 -21.06 -15.15
N ASP A 175 -7.05 -20.34 -16.23
CA ASP A 175 -6.37 -20.45 -17.51
C ASP A 175 -5.36 -19.28 -17.68
N HIS A 176 -4.66 -19.23 -18.81
CA HIS A 176 -3.72 -18.13 -19.11
C HIS A 176 -4.40 -16.75 -19.19
N ASN A 177 -5.68 -16.69 -19.57
CA ASN A 177 -6.40 -15.42 -19.66
C ASN A 177 -6.69 -14.85 -18.28
N TYR A 178 -6.99 -15.68 -17.27
CA TYR A 178 -7.15 -15.20 -15.89
C TYR A 178 -5.89 -14.47 -15.41
N PHE A 179 -4.72 -15.09 -15.55
CA PHE A 179 -3.45 -14.46 -15.16
C PHE A 179 -3.20 -13.17 -15.93
N LYS A 180 -3.34 -13.21 -17.26
CA LYS A 180 -3.14 -12.04 -18.13
C LYS A 180 -4.06 -10.88 -17.78
N LEU A 181 -5.35 -11.15 -17.56
CA LEU A 181 -6.34 -10.10 -17.30
C LEU A 181 -6.18 -9.52 -15.88
N LEU A 182 -5.83 -10.35 -14.89
CA LEU A 182 -5.53 -9.86 -13.54
C LEU A 182 -4.26 -8.99 -13.53
N GLU A 183 -3.22 -9.40 -14.27
CA GLU A 183 -2.01 -8.59 -14.46
C GLU A 183 -2.32 -7.26 -15.17
N GLN A 184 -3.13 -7.28 -16.24
CA GLN A 184 -3.60 -6.05 -16.90
C GLN A 184 -4.43 -5.15 -15.99
N GLY A 185 -5.13 -5.74 -15.02
CA GLY A 185 -5.84 -5.02 -13.96
C GLY A 185 -4.92 -4.46 -12.87
N GLY A 186 -3.63 -4.76 -12.90
CA GLY A 186 -2.62 -4.34 -11.93
C GLY A 186 -2.52 -5.22 -10.69
N TYR A 187 -3.09 -6.42 -10.70
CA TYR A 187 -3.01 -7.37 -9.60
C TYR A 187 -1.82 -8.32 -9.74
N THR A 188 -1.30 -8.77 -8.59
CA THR A 188 -0.36 -9.90 -8.51
C THR A 188 -1.04 -11.10 -7.85
N VAL A 189 -1.07 -12.23 -8.56
CA VAL A 189 -1.67 -13.48 -8.06
C VAL A 189 -0.62 -14.33 -7.35
N PHE A 190 -0.92 -14.78 -6.12
CA PHE A 190 -0.08 -15.66 -5.30
C PHE A 190 -0.81 -16.96 -4.91
N ASP A 191 -0.24 -18.10 -5.29
CA ASP A 191 -0.47 -19.41 -4.67
C ASP A 191 0.47 -19.59 -3.47
N TRP A 192 1.00 -20.80 -3.26
CA TRP A 192 1.86 -21.17 -2.15
C TRP A 192 2.87 -22.27 -2.51
N ASP A 193 3.98 -22.34 -1.78
CA ASP A 193 4.95 -23.44 -1.88
C ASP A 193 4.63 -24.57 -0.90
N VAL A 194 4.16 -24.20 0.29
CA VAL A 194 3.95 -25.11 1.42
C VAL A 194 2.50 -25.02 1.84
N ASP A 195 1.78 -26.13 1.68
CA ASP A 195 0.43 -26.31 2.18
C ASP A 195 0.49 -26.98 3.56
N THR A 196 -0.01 -26.30 4.61
CA THR A 196 -0.13 -26.93 5.94
C THR A 196 -1.20 -28.01 5.98
N ARG A 197 -2.09 -28.04 4.99
CA ARG A 197 -3.26 -28.92 4.85
C ARG A 197 -4.24 -28.77 6.01
N ASP A 198 -4.27 -27.61 6.64
CA ASP A 198 -5.18 -27.27 7.74
C ASP A 198 -6.66 -27.22 7.32
N SER A 199 -6.92 -27.08 6.02
CA SER A 199 -8.26 -27.18 5.40
C SER A 199 -8.58 -28.56 4.80
N SER A 200 -7.69 -29.56 4.90
CA SER A 200 -7.89 -30.86 4.25
C SER A 200 -9.08 -31.67 4.79
N ARG A 201 -9.46 -31.43 6.06
CA ARG A 201 -10.67 -31.95 6.70
C ARG A 201 -10.96 -31.14 7.96
N LYS A 202 -12.19 -31.24 8.47
CA LYS A 202 -12.54 -30.59 9.74
C LYS A 202 -11.65 -31.09 10.88
N GLY A 203 -11.01 -30.15 11.59
CA GLY A 203 -10.27 -30.44 12.82
C GLY A 203 -8.93 -31.16 12.64
N VAL A 204 -8.20 -30.92 11.54
CA VAL A 204 -6.83 -31.45 11.37
C VAL A 204 -5.96 -31.08 12.58
N PRO A 205 -5.33 -32.04 13.30
CA PRO A 205 -4.57 -31.73 14.50
C PRO A 205 -3.37 -30.82 14.21
N ALA A 206 -3.08 -29.87 15.10
CA ALA A 206 -1.94 -28.96 14.98
C ALA A 206 -0.60 -29.69 14.71
N SER A 207 -0.40 -30.86 15.32
CA SER A 207 0.80 -31.69 15.10
C SER A 207 0.95 -32.18 13.65
N GLU A 208 -0.15 -32.39 12.94
CA GLU A 208 -0.13 -32.76 11.52
C GLU A 208 0.22 -31.57 10.64
N LEU A 209 -0.30 -30.37 10.93
CA LEU A 209 0.09 -29.13 10.23
C LEU A 209 1.60 -28.89 10.36
N ILE A 210 2.13 -29.00 11.58
CA ILE A 210 3.55 -28.85 11.87
C ILE A 210 4.37 -29.90 11.10
N ARG A 211 3.93 -31.15 11.07
CA ARG A 211 4.59 -32.23 10.33
C ARG A 211 4.64 -31.91 8.84
N ASN A 212 3.53 -31.46 8.25
CA ASN A 212 3.46 -31.11 6.83
C ASN A 212 4.44 -29.98 6.48
N VAL A 213 4.55 -28.95 7.34
CA VAL A 213 5.56 -27.89 7.19
C VAL A 213 6.98 -28.43 7.26
N LYS A 214 7.28 -29.30 8.24
CA LYS A 214 8.62 -29.89 8.42
C LYS A 214 9.04 -30.82 7.29
N GLN A 215 8.07 -31.45 6.61
CA GLN A 215 8.31 -32.34 5.46
C GLN A 215 8.49 -31.58 4.14
N ALA A 216 8.05 -30.32 4.08
CA ALA A 216 8.17 -29.53 2.87
C ALA A 216 9.63 -29.16 2.56
N LYS A 217 9.97 -29.11 1.27
CA LYS A 217 11.31 -28.75 0.81
C LYS A 217 11.61 -27.28 1.14
N LEU A 218 12.70 -27.05 1.87
CA LEU A 218 13.21 -25.71 2.12
C LEU A 218 13.73 -25.06 0.82
N LYS A 219 13.44 -23.77 0.65
CA LYS A 219 13.83 -22.90 -0.47
C LYS A 219 14.25 -21.53 0.06
N ASP A 220 14.96 -20.72 -0.72
CA ASP A 220 15.37 -19.38 -0.28
C ASP A 220 14.18 -18.45 -0.01
N GLN A 221 13.09 -18.63 -0.75
CA GLN A 221 11.81 -17.97 -0.50
C GLN A 221 10.71 -19.01 -0.42
N ILE A 222 9.87 -18.93 0.61
CA ILE A 222 8.76 -19.87 0.85
C ILE A 222 7.49 -19.10 1.16
N VAL A 223 6.41 -19.40 0.43
CA VAL A 223 5.05 -18.97 0.78
C VAL A 223 4.30 -20.12 1.46
N VAL A 224 3.85 -19.90 2.70
CA VAL A 224 3.14 -20.90 3.51
C VAL A 224 1.65 -20.60 3.54
N LEU A 225 0.81 -21.53 3.07
CA LEU A 225 -0.65 -21.46 3.15
C LEU A 225 -1.16 -21.99 4.49
N MET A 226 -1.95 -21.15 5.15
CA MET A 226 -2.71 -21.42 6.36
C MET A 226 -4.06 -20.69 6.26
N HIS A 227 -4.98 -20.99 7.16
CA HIS A 227 -6.29 -20.34 7.21
C HIS A 227 -6.58 -19.78 8.61
N ASP A 228 -7.14 -18.58 8.66
CA ASP A 228 -7.67 -17.95 9.87
C ASP A 228 -9.21 -17.72 9.81
N GLY A 229 -9.84 -18.32 8.79
CA GLY A 229 -11.29 -18.52 8.70
C GLY A 229 -11.88 -19.38 9.82
N ALA A 230 -13.20 -19.47 9.88
CA ALA A 230 -13.90 -20.17 10.95
C ALA A 230 -13.61 -21.69 10.92
N GLY A 231 -13.26 -22.28 12.07
CA GLY A 231 -12.98 -23.71 12.21
C GLY A 231 -11.49 -24.09 12.13
N HIS A 232 -10.60 -23.11 11.96
CA HIS A 232 -9.14 -23.31 11.86
C HIS A 232 -8.39 -23.09 13.20
N ASP A 233 -9.00 -23.41 14.34
CA ASP A 233 -8.38 -23.26 15.67
C ASP A 233 -7.04 -24.00 15.80
N GLN A 234 -6.86 -25.07 15.04
CA GLN A 234 -5.62 -25.87 15.04
C GLN A 234 -4.47 -25.14 14.35
N THR A 235 -4.75 -24.25 13.40
CA THR A 235 -3.76 -23.36 12.78
C THR A 235 -3.18 -22.41 13.81
N VAL A 236 -4.04 -21.80 14.65
CA VAL A 236 -3.61 -20.94 15.76
C VAL A 236 -2.70 -21.70 16.73
N LYS A 237 -3.03 -22.96 17.04
CA LYS A 237 -2.21 -23.82 17.93
C LYS A 237 -0.88 -24.23 17.31
N ALA A 238 -0.83 -24.47 15.99
CA ALA A 238 0.38 -24.88 15.28
C ALA A 238 1.35 -23.72 15.05
N LEU A 239 0.83 -22.50 14.89
CA LEU A 239 1.57 -21.33 14.43
C LEU A 239 2.85 -21.01 15.24
N PRO A 240 2.87 -21.07 16.59
CA PRO A 240 4.11 -20.83 17.35
C PRO A 240 5.24 -21.79 17.00
N GLU A 241 4.94 -23.08 16.81
CA GLU A 241 5.97 -24.08 16.46
C GLU A 241 6.40 -23.96 15.00
N ILE A 242 5.49 -23.61 14.09
CA ILE A 242 5.82 -23.29 12.69
C ILE A 242 6.81 -22.12 12.63
N ILE A 243 6.54 -21.04 13.39
CA ILE A 243 7.45 -19.89 13.50
C ILE A 243 8.81 -20.33 14.06
N ALA A 244 8.81 -21.11 15.15
CA ALA A 244 10.04 -21.60 15.77
C ALA A 244 10.88 -22.46 14.80
N TYR A 245 10.21 -23.32 14.01
CA TYR A 245 10.85 -24.14 12.99
C TYR A 245 11.57 -23.28 11.95
N TYR A 246 10.91 -22.31 11.33
CA TYR A 246 11.55 -21.47 10.33
C TYR A 246 12.67 -20.59 10.92
N LYS A 247 12.51 -20.06 12.15
CA LYS A 247 13.58 -19.35 12.86
C LYS A 247 14.81 -20.24 13.06
N ALA A 248 14.63 -21.49 13.49
CA ALA A 248 15.72 -22.45 13.68
C ALA A 248 16.46 -22.79 12.38
N HIS A 249 15.81 -22.62 11.22
CA HIS A 249 16.41 -22.82 9.90
C HIS A 249 16.96 -21.54 9.27
N GLY A 250 17.04 -20.44 10.03
CA GLY A 250 17.64 -19.18 9.61
C GLY A 250 16.78 -18.33 8.68
N TYR A 251 15.45 -18.53 8.69
CA TYR A 251 14.53 -17.68 7.92
C TYR A 251 14.20 -16.37 8.63
N GLU A 252 14.21 -15.29 7.86
CA GLU A 252 13.52 -14.05 8.18
C GLU A 252 12.05 -14.13 7.75
N PHE A 253 11.18 -13.33 8.38
CA PHE A 253 9.75 -13.33 8.10
C PHE A 253 9.39 -12.07 7.33
N GLY A 254 8.88 -12.23 6.11
CA GLY A 254 8.47 -11.15 5.24
C GLY A 254 6.96 -11.09 5.02
N THR A 255 6.51 -10.02 4.40
CA THR A 255 5.15 -9.91 3.82
C THR A 255 5.23 -9.95 2.30
N LEU A 256 4.20 -10.51 1.67
CA LEU A 256 4.09 -10.47 0.21
C LEU A 256 3.88 -9.03 -0.29
N SER A 257 4.32 -8.77 -1.52
CA SER A 257 4.07 -7.53 -2.27
C SER A 257 4.20 -7.82 -3.77
N PRO A 258 3.76 -6.94 -4.68
CA PRO A 258 3.96 -7.13 -6.12
C PRO A 258 5.43 -7.26 -6.54
N LYS A 259 6.38 -6.82 -5.69
CA LYS A 259 7.82 -6.93 -5.94
C LYS A 259 8.39 -8.32 -5.62
N VAL A 260 7.65 -9.14 -4.87
CA VAL A 260 8.03 -10.53 -4.59
C VAL A 260 7.64 -11.37 -5.80
N LYS A 261 8.57 -12.18 -6.30
CA LYS A 261 8.28 -13.10 -7.41
C LYS A 261 7.13 -14.03 -6.98
N PRO A 262 6.00 -14.05 -7.70
CA PRO A 262 4.85 -14.82 -7.27
C PRO A 262 5.09 -16.31 -7.42
N VAL A 263 4.57 -17.08 -6.46
CA VAL A 263 4.35 -18.52 -6.64
C VAL A 263 3.03 -18.67 -7.39
N GLN A 264 3.06 -19.30 -8.55
CA GLN A 264 1.89 -19.57 -9.37
C GLN A 264 1.94 -21.02 -9.85
N PHE A 265 0.85 -21.75 -9.65
CA PHE A 265 0.77 -23.12 -10.17
C PHE A 265 0.66 -23.11 -11.69
N SER A 266 1.17 -24.15 -12.32
CA SER A 266 1.05 -24.30 -13.77
C SER A 266 -0.41 -24.46 -14.17
N VAL A 267 -0.80 -23.77 -15.25
CA VAL A 267 -2.15 -23.90 -15.84
C VAL A 267 -2.36 -25.36 -16.25
N HIS A 268 -3.37 -25.99 -15.65
CA HIS A 268 -3.74 -27.35 -15.99
C HIS A 268 -4.56 -27.40 -17.27
N VAL A 269 -4.37 -28.46 -18.06
CA VAL A 269 -5.00 -28.66 -19.37
C VAL A 269 -6.54 -28.56 -19.27
N SER A 270 -7.15 -29.10 -18.22
CA SER A 270 -8.60 -29.04 -18.00
C SER A 270 -9.17 -27.63 -17.81
N ALA A 271 -8.37 -26.68 -17.31
CA ALA A 271 -8.79 -25.29 -17.17
C ALA A 271 -8.92 -24.59 -18.55
N VAL A 272 -8.11 -25.01 -19.53
CA VAL A 272 -8.12 -24.50 -20.90
C VAL A 272 -9.34 -25.01 -21.68
N TYR A 273 -9.80 -26.23 -21.40
CA TYR A 273 -10.90 -26.89 -22.14
C TYR A 273 -12.28 -26.76 -21.47
N GLY A 274 -12.40 -25.99 -20.37
CA GLY A 274 -13.65 -25.85 -19.62
C GLY A 274 -14.77 -25.03 -20.30
N GLY A 275 -14.60 -24.59 -21.56
CA GLY A 275 -15.65 -23.92 -22.33
C GLY A 275 -16.15 -22.58 -21.75
N ARG A 276 -15.36 -21.92 -20.90
CA ARG A 276 -15.77 -20.67 -20.27
C ARG A 276 -15.84 -19.54 -21.29
N VAL A 277 -16.95 -18.81 -21.27
CA VAL A 277 -17.14 -17.61 -22.08
C VAL A 277 -16.13 -16.56 -21.63
N GLN A 278 -15.26 -16.15 -22.55
CA GLN A 278 -14.27 -15.11 -22.30
C GLN A 278 -14.91 -13.73 -22.46
N PRO A 279 -14.53 -12.74 -21.64
CA PRO A 279 -15.05 -11.38 -21.77
C PRO A 279 -14.63 -10.78 -23.11
N THR A 280 -15.50 -9.95 -23.70
CA THR A 280 -15.20 -9.26 -24.95
C THR A 280 -14.11 -8.21 -24.75
N GLN A 281 -13.37 -7.88 -25.82
CA GLN A 281 -12.34 -6.83 -25.75
C GLN A 281 -12.90 -5.47 -25.30
N LYS A 282 -14.13 -5.14 -25.69
CA LYS A 282 -14.84 -3.94 -25.24
C LYS A 282 -15.08 -3.98 -23.72
N TRP A 283 -15.47 -5.13 -23.18
CA TRP A 283 -15.66 -5.29 -21.74
C TRP A 283 -14.33 -5.16 -20.99
N ILE A 284 -13.27 -5.82 -21.47
CA ILE A 284 -11.91 -5.76 -20.88
C ILE A 284 -11.41 -4.31 -20.83
N ALA A 285 -11.52 -3.57 -21.95
CA ALA A 285 -11.11 -2.17 -22.03
C ALA A 285 -11.88 -1.25 -21.08
N ALA A 286 -13.15 -1.56 -20.79
CA ALA A 286 -14.00 -0.77 -19.91
C ALA A 286 -13.84 -1.10 -18.42
N HIS A 287 -13.49 -2.33 -18.06
CA HIS A 287 -13.50 -2.80 -16.66
C HIS A 287 -12.11 -3.15 -16.12
N VAL A 288 -11.27 -3.80 -16.92
CA VAL A 288 -9.98 -4.34 -16.47
C VAL A 288 -8.86 -3.31 -16.64
N VAL A 289 -8.68 -2.80 -17.86
CA VAL A 289 -7.56 -1.90 -18.20
C VAL A 289 -7.50 -0.64 -17.32
N PRO A 290 -8.62 0.05 -17.01
CA PRO A 290 -8.57 1.24 -16.15
C PRO A 290 -8.16 0.92 -14.71
N ASN A 291 -8.30 -0.33 -14.26
CA ASN A 291 -8.07 -0.71 -12.87
C ASN A 291 -6.61 -0.56 -12.44
N ALA A 292 -5.66 -0.84 -13.33
CA ALA A 292 -4.24 -0.72 -13.02
C ALA A 292 -3.85 0.71 -12.63
N ALA A 293 -4.58 1.72 -13.11
CA ALA A 293 -4.36 3.11 -12.72
C ALA A 293 -4.72 3.39 -11.26
N LEU A 294 -5.58 2.56 -10.64
CA LEU A 294 -5.94 2.67 -9.22
C LEU A 294 -4.82 2.22 -8.28
N PHE A 295 -3.91 1.37 -8.77
CA PHE A 295 -2.72 0.89 -8.04
C PHE A 295 -1.46 1.68 -8.34
N LYS A 296 -1.56 2.73 -9.17
CA LYS A 296 -0.50 3.72 -9.22
C LYS A 296 -0.47 4.41 -7.87
N HIS A 297 0.36 3.90 -6.97
CA HIS A 297 0.72 4.56 -5.75
C HIS A 297 0.99 6.02 -6.08
N ALA A 298 0.29 6.93 -5.41
CA ALA A 298 0.64 8.34 -5.46
C ALA A 298 2.14 8.41 -5.18
N ALA A 299 2.88 8.97 -6.12
CA ALA A 299 4.33 8.98 -6.08
C ALA A 299 4.81 9.54 -4.74
N PRO A 300 5.89 9.06 -4.11
CA PRO A 300 6.33 9.57 -2.83
C PRO A 300 6.40 11.11 -2.82
N LEU A 301 5.93 11.72 -1.74
CA LEU A 301 6.02 13.16 -1.55
C LEU A 301 7.34 13.48 -0.84
N ILE A 302 8.28 14.06 -1.58
CA ILE A 302 9.52 14.62 -1.06
C ILE A 302 9.23 16.02 -0.53
N VAL A 303 9.49 16.24 0.76
CA VAL A 303 9.36 17.54 1.43
C VAL A 303 10.76 18.00 1.84
N GLU A 304 11.17 19.16 1.35
CA GLU A 304 12.43 19.80 1.68
C GLU A 304 12.14 21.13 2.38
N ALA A 305 12.61 21.32 3.60
CA ALA A 305 12.41 22.53 4.38
C ALA A 305 13.51 22.67 5.44
N GLY A 306 13.98 23.89 5.68
CA GLY A 306 15.02 24.15 6.69
C GLY A 306 16.34 23.41 6.43
N GLY A 307 16.65 23.14 5.15
CA GLY A 307 17.85 22.41 4.73
C GLY A 307 17.80 20.88 4.94
N VAL A 308 16.64 20.33 5.32
CA VAL A 308 16.42 18.88 5.49
C VAL A 308 15.38 18.40 4.47
N ALA A 309 15.62 17.23 3.88
CA ALA A 309 14.66 16.54 3.03
C ALA A 309 14.12 15.29 3.73
N THR A 310 12.82 15.09 3.64
CA THR A 310 12.16 13.84 4.04
C THR A 310 11.29 13.32 2.91
N GLU A 311 11.16 12.00 2.84
CA GLU A 311 10.20 11.33 1.98
C GLU A 311 8.96 10.95 2.79
N MET A 312 7.79 11.14 2.18
CA MET A 312 6.52 10.57 2.63
C MET A 312 6.05 9.56 1.58
N LYS A 313 5.93 8.30 1.99
CA LYS A 313 5.48 7.23 1.09
C LYS A 313 4.02 7.43 0.71
N SER A 314 3.61 6.78 -0.38
CA SER A 314 2.19 6.67 -0.72
C SER A 314 1.39 6.17 0.49
N GLY A 315 0.30 6.85 0.84
CA GLY A 315 -0.49 6.57 2.04
C GLY A 315 -0.04 7.29 3.32
N GLU A 316 1.18 7.83 3.39
CA GLU A 316 1.62 8.69 4.51
C GLU A 316 1.14 10.15 4.36
N TYR A 317 0.62 10.52 3.18
CA TYR A 317 0.04 11.83 2.87
C TYR A 317 -1.20 11.66 1.98
N GLU A 318 -2.01 12.70 1.88
CA GLU A 318 -3.20 12.73 1.01
C GLU A 318 -3.16 13.97 0.10
N LEU A 319 -3.52 13.83 -1.16
CA LEU A 319 -3.78 14.96 -2.05
C LEU A 319 -5.30 15.18 -2.13
N SER A 320 -5.79 16.26 -1.52
CA SER A 320 -7.22 16.58 -1.48
C SER A 320 -7.47 18.04 -1.88
N SER A 321 -8.35 18.26 -2.86
CA SER A 321 -8.63 19.59 -3.43
C SER A 321 -7.37 20.40 -3.79
N GLY A 322 -6.38 19.75 -4.41
CA GLY A 322 -5.11 20.38 -4.79
C GLY A 322 -4.16 20.70 -3.64
N ARG A 323 -4.41 20.17 -2.42
CA ARG A 323 -3.58 20.39 -1.23
C ARG A 323 -3.02 19.07 -0.72
N TYR A 324 -1.73 19.06 -0.38
CA TYR A 324 -1.15 17.95 0.38
C TYR A 324 -1.53 18.08 1.85
N LEU A 325 -2.26 17.09 2.37
CA LEU A 325 -2.53 16.89 3.78
C LEU A 325 -1.52 15.89 4.33
N VAL A 326 -0.95 16.20 5.50
CA VAL A 326 0.11 15.40 6.11
C VAL A 326 -0.14 15.23 7.61
N PRO A 327 0.23 14.08 8.21
CA PRO A 327 0.31 13.91 9.65
C PRO A 327 1.40 14.84 10.23
N LEU A 328 0.95 15.84 10.99
CA LEU A 328 1.75 16.95 11.52
C LEU A 328 3.02 16.46 12.24
N ARG A 329 2.89 15.50 13.16
CA ARG A 329 4.03 14.97 13.91
C ARG A 329 5.04 14.30 12.99
N ALA A 330 4.56 13.40 12.14
CA ALA A 330 5.41 12.53 11.32
C ALA A 330 6.24 13.34 10.32
N VAL A 331 5.67 14.37 9.67
CA VAL A 331 6.43 15.19 8.73
C VAL A 331 7.42 16.12 9.45
N LEU A 332 7.01 16.74 10.56
CA LEU A 332 7.80 17.77 11.24
C LEU A 332 8.99 17.21 12.01
N GLU A 333 8.83 16.06 12.69
CA GLU A 333 9.94 15.42 13.39
C GLU A 333 11.00 14.91 12.41
N ARG A 334 10.59 14.42 11.21
CA ARG A 334 11.53 14.05 10.14
C ARG A 334 12.29 15.27 9.58
N LEU A 335 11.68 16.46 9.60
CA LEU A 335 12.31 17.73 9.18
C LEU A 335 13.11 18.41 10.32
N GLY A 336 13.18 17.82 11.51
CA GLY A 336 13.99 18.31 12.63
C GLY A 336 13.26 19.26 13.60
N ALA A 337 11.95 19.43 13.47
CA ALA A 337 11.14 20.14 14.46
C ALA A 337 10.78 19.24 15.66
N THR A 338 10.43 19.85 16.79
CA THR A 338 9.92 19.13 17.97
C THR A 338 8.42 19.27 18.06
N VAL A 339 7.70 18.15 18.27
CA VAL A 339 6.24 18.16 18.48
C VAL A 339 5.91 17.55 19.84
N LYS A 340 5.23 18.32 20.70
CA LYS A 340 4.77 17.87 22.02
C LYS A 340 3.26 17.96 22.11
N TRP A 341 2.66 17.03 22.86
CA TRP A 341 1.24 17.08 23.15
C TRP A 341 1.01 17.81 24.48
N ASN A 342 0.07 18.76 24.50
CA ASN A 342 -0.40 19.44 25.70
C ASN A 342 -1.78 18.91 26.07
N ASN A 343 -1.85 18.11 27.14
CA ASN A 343 -3.09 17.53 27.64
C ASN A 343 -4.10 18.58 28.11
N ALA A 344 -3.66 19.69 28.71
CA ALA A 344 -4.56 20.70 29.25
C ALA A 344 -5.29 21.47 28.14
N GLU A 345 -4.60 21.72 27.02
CA GLU A 345 -5.13 22.45 25.88
C GLU A 345 -5.65 21.55 24.76
N HIS A 346 -5.56 20.23 24.90
CA HIS A 346 -5.82 19.24 23.85
C HIS A 346 -5.16 19.61 22.51
N ALA A 347 -3.91 20.06 22.58
CA ALA A 347 -3.22 20.70 21.46
C ALA A 347 -1.85 20.08 21.19
N ALA A 348 -1.46 20.04 19.91
CA ALA A 348 -0.09 19.79 19.52
C ALA A 348 0.71 21.10 19.52
N VAL A 349 1.79 21.15 20.27
CA VAL A 349 2.73 22.26 20.35
C VAL A 349 3.99 21.90 19.55
N VAL A 350 4.17 22.58 18.43
CA VAL A 350 5.34 22.45 17.55
C VAL A 350 6.34 23.54 17.90
N SER A 351 7.62 23.19 17.94
CA SER A 351 8.72 24.16 18.00
C SER A 351 9.71 23.89 16.87
N TRP A 352 9.96 24.91 16.05
CA TRP A 352 10.97 24.87 14.99
C TRP A 352 11.68 26.23 14.92
N GLY A 353 12.97 26.25 15.24
CA GLY A 353 13.77 27.47 15.30
C GLY A 353 13.19 28.49 16.31
N THR A 354 12.78 29.65 15.81
CA THR A 354 12.21 30.75 16.61
C THR A 354 10.68 30.80 16.59
N ARG A 355 10.01 29.81 15.99
CA ARG A 355 8.56 29.75 15.89
C ARG A 355 7.98 28.60 16.70
N THR A 356 6.84 28.87 17.32
CA THR A 356 6.04 27.90 18.04
C THR A 356 4.63 27.92 17.47
N LEU A 357 4.10 26.74 17.15
CA LEU A 357 2.74 26.58 16.64
C LEU A 357 1.94 25.74 17.62
N THR A 358 0.76 26.20 18.02
CA THR A 358 -0.21 25.43 18.80
C THR A 358 -1.37 25.04 17.90
N VAL A 359 -1.61 23.75 17.72
CA VAL A 359 -2.64 23.21 16.82
C VAL A 359 -3.72 22.51 17.64
N ARG A 360 -4.94 23.06 17.62
CA ARG A 360 -6.15 22.52 18.26
C ARG A 360 -7.03 21.90 17.18
N ALA A 361 -7.05 20.57 17.12
CA ALA A 361 -7.71 19.83 16.05
C ALA A 361 -9.23 19.75 16.20
N ASP A 362 -9.74 19.89 17.42
CA ASP A 362 -11.16 19.95 17.76
C ASP A 362 -11.86 21.23 17.25
N SER A 363 -11.12 22.34 17.15
CA SER A 363 -11.68 23.63 16.77
C SER A 363 -11.22 24.16 15.41
N ASN A 364 -10.38 23.43 14.65
CA ASN A 364 -9.71 23.91 13.42
C ASN A 364 -8.87 25.19 13.64
N ILE A 365 -8.42 25.42 14.89
CA ILE A 365 -7.67 26.62 15.25
C ILE A 365 -6.18 26.29 15.29
N VAL A 366 -5.41 27.13 14.63
CA VAL A 366 -3.95 27.11 14.70
C VAL A 366 -3.45 28.46 15.20
N GLU A 367 -2.76 28.48 16.32
CA GLU A 367 -2.17 29.68 16.92
C GLU A 367 -0.65 29.68 16.67
N LEU A 368 -0.15 30.73 16.01
CA LEU A 368 1.27 30.95 15.76
C LEU A 368 1.84 31.95 16.75
N ARG A 369 2.97 31.60 17.36
CA ARG A 369 3.78 32.49 18.18
C ARG A 369 5.21 32.58 17.65
N LYS A 370 5.74 33.79 17.57
CA LYS A 370 7.16 34.04 17.29
C LYS A 370 7.87 34.31 18.62
N LYS A 371 9.06 33.73 18.86
CA LYS A 371 9.78 33.79 20.14
C LYS A 371 10.08 35.22 20.63
N ALA A 372 10.12 36.20 19.72
CA ALA A 372 10.34 37.62 20.01
C ALA A 372 9.06 38.40 20.40
N ASP A 373 7.88 37.75 20.37
CA ASP A 373 6.58 38.41 20.55
C ASP A 373 5.76 37.69 21.64
N SER A 374 5.14 38.47 22.51
CA SER A 374 4.17 37.98 23.49
C SER A 374 2.78 37.79 22.88
N SER A 375 2.54 38.32 21.67
CA SER A 375 1.29 38.13 20.93
C SER A 375 1.30 36.84 20.09
N PHE A 376 0.12 36.27 19.89
CA PHE A 376 -0.11 35.13 19.00
C PHE A 376 -1.02 35.57 17.85
N THR A 377 -0.79 35.01 16.67
CA THR A 377 -1.68 35.17 15.51
C THR A 377 -2.50 33.90 15.36
N THR A 378 -3.82 34.05 15.24
CA THR A 378 -4.76 32.92 15.10
C THR A 378 -5.12 32.71 13.64
N TYR A 379 -5.06 31.46 13.18
CA TYR A 379 -5.45 31.03 11.84
C TYR A 379 -6.56 29.99 11.94
N GLN A 380 -7.53 30.09 11.02
CA GLN A 380 -8.54 29.06 10.79
C GLN A 380 -8.05 28.16 9.66
N ILE A 381 -7.58 26.96 10.00
CA ILE A 381 -7.02 26.02 9.04
C ILE A 381 -7.81 24.73 9.16
N PRO A 382 -8.25 24.13 8.04
CA PRO A 382 -8.92 22.84 8.10
C PRO A 382 -7.93 21.79 8.61
N VAL A 383 -8.15 21.34 9.84
CA VAL A 383 -7.38 20.30 10.50
C VAL A 383 -8.32 19.10 10.68
N SER A 384 -7.79 17.88 10.63
CA SER A 384 -8.60 16.70 10.95
C SER A 384 -7.80 15.72 11.80
N THR A 385 -8.48 14.99 12.69
CA THR A 385 -7.85 13.93 13.47
C THR A 385 -8.18 12.59 12.83
N ARG A 386 -7.17 11.79 12.54
CA ARG A 386 -7.31 10.44 11.97
C ARG A 386 -6.25 9.54 12.59
N ASN A 387 -6.65 8.40 13.14
CA ASN A 387 -5.76 7.43 13.79
C ASN A 387 -4.84 8.10 14.82
N ASP A 388 -5.42 8.93 15.70
CA ASP A 388 -4.72 9.74 16.72
C ASP A 388 -3.64 10.70 16.18
N ALA A 389 -3.57 10.90 14.87
CA ALA A 389 -2.71 11.87 14.22
C ALA A 389 -3.50 13.11 13.78
N ILE A 390 -2.89 14.28 13.96
CA ILE A 390 -3.40 15.55 13.44
C ILE A 390 -2.93 15.71 12.00
N TRP A 391 -3.88 15.80 11.08
CA TRP A 391 -3.67 16.02 9.65
C TRP A 391 -3.92 17.47 9.29
N ILE A 392 -2.96 18.10 8.60
CA ILE A 392 -2.97 19.53 8.30
C ILE A 392 -2.43 19.79 6.87
N PRO A 393 -2.87 20.85 6.16
CA PRO A 393 -2.27 21.26 4.90
C PRO A 393 -0.78 21.60 5.02
N LEU A 394 0.07 20.88 4.29
CA LEU A 394 1.53 20.98 4.34
C LEU A 394 2.02 22.40 4.03
N ARG A 395 1.48 23.05 2.99
CA ARG A 395 1.88 24.41 2.60
C ARG A 395 1.67 25.40 3.74
N SER A 396 0.45 25.43 4.30
CA SER A 396 0.11 26.32 5.41
C SER A 396 0.99 26.05 6.63
N LEU A 397 1.24 24.77 6.93
CA LEU A 397 2.12 24.36 8.02
C LEU A 397 3.54 24.93 7.87
N LEU A 398 4.17 24.75 6.71
CA LEU A 398 5.53 25.22 6.44
C LEU A 398 5.62 26.75 6.44
N GLU A 399 4.67 27.45 5.80
CA GLU A 399 4.61 28.92 5.76
C GLU A 399 4.48 29.52 7.17
N MET A 400 3.62 28.95 8.02
CA MET A 400 3.48 29.38 9.42
C MET A 400 4.76 29.14 10.23
N LEU A 401 5.48 28.05 9.95
CA LEU A 401 6.75 27.73 10.61
C LEU A 401 7.95 28.49 10.02
N GLY A 402 7.73 29.37 9.04
CA GLY A 402 8.75 30.27 8.50
C GLY A 402 9.54 29.70 7.34
N HIS A 403 9.02 28.63 6.74
CA HIS A 403 9.55 27.97 5.57
C HIS A 403 8.54 28.15 4.42
N PRO A 404 8.44 29.33 3.79
CA PRO A 404 7.58 29.51 2.62
C PRO A 404 7.95 28.53 1.50
N VAL A 405 6.93 27.90 0.92
CA VAL A 405 7.11 26.96 -0.19
C VAL A 405 7.53 27.74 -1.44
N VAL A 406 8.75 27.49 -1.90
CA VAL A 406 9.36 28.12 -3.09
C VAL A 406 9.10 27.32 -4.37
N GLN A 407 8.91 26.01 -4.25
CA GLN A 407 8.62 25.14 -5.39
C GLN A 407 7.69 24.00 -4.98
N ALA A 408 6.71 23.70 -5.84
CA ALA A 408 5.92 22.47 -5.78
C ALA A 408 5.83 21.87 -7.18
N ALA A 409 6.26 20.63 -7.34
CA ALA A 409 6.28 19.93 -8.62
C ALA A 409 5.68 18.53 -8.51
N ALA A 410 5.03 18.09 -9.58
CA ALA A 410 4.56 16.73 -9.76
C ALA A 410 5.39 16.07 -10.86
N GLY A 411 6.15 15.04 -10.51
CA GLY A 411 6.89 14.19 -11.44
C GLY A 411 6.24 12.82 -11.60
N PRO A 412 6.68 12.02 -12.59
CA PRO A 412 6.20 10.67 -12.80
C PRO A 412 6.55 9.73 -11.64
N ASP A 413 7.68 9.97 -10.95
CA ASP A 413 8.22 9.09 -9.90
C ASP A 413 8.15 9.68 -8.48
N ASN A 414 7.86 10.97 -8.33
CA ASN A 414 7.65 11.63 -7.03
C ASN A 414 6.85 12.94 -7.15
N TYR A 415 6.27 13.39 -6.05
CA TYR A 415 5.92 14.79 -5.84
C TYR A 415 7.02 15.46 -5.04
N LYS A 416 7.32 16.73 -5.31
CA LYS A 416 8.33 17.48 -4.56
C LYS A 416 7.77 18.82 -4.09
N VAL A 417 7.93 19.12 -2.80
CA VAL A 417 7.65 20.42 -2.18
C VAL A 417 8.95 20.92 -1.55
N ILE A 418 9.46 22.06 -2.02
CA ILE A 418 10.66 22.72 -1.49
C ILE A 418 10.22 24.02 -0.83
N ALA A 419 10.67 24.23 0.40
CA ALA A 419 10.49 25.41 1.20
C ALA A 419 11.84 25.95 1.69
N SER A 420 11.93 27.28 1.86
CA SER A 420 13.18 27.98 2.18
C SER A 420 13.76 27.64 3.55
#